data_AF-A0A0Q1FP85-F1
#
_entry.id   AF-A0A0Q1FP85-F1
#
_cell.length_a   1.000
_cell.length_b   1.000
_cell.length_c   1.000
_cell.angle_alpha   90.00
_cell.angle_beta   90.00
_cell.angle_gamma   90.00
#
_symmetry.space_group_name_H-M   'P 1'
#
loop_
_entity.id
_entity.type
_entity.pdbx_description
1 polymer ?
#
loop_
_entity_poly.entity_id
_entity_poly.type
_entity_poly.pdbx_seq_one_letter_code
_entity_poly.pdbx_strand_id
1 'polypeptide(L)'
;MAELEKKELKIIYNLFRWEKFNKTSEILIYNFMLFIGGLLIVLTVFKTLTNLTDKSILYITLPGFLAGILFIWVYLTARKRIQEKSEFTRIFHKLLEDEKQDLDL
;
A
#
# COMPACT_ATOMS: atom_id res chain seq x y z
N MET A 1 -27.48 15.00 -14.37
CA MET A 1 -26.17 15.44 -14.93
C MET A 1 -25.36 16.20 -13.89
N ALA A 2 -25.87 17.29 -13.30
CA ALA A 2 -25.16 18.07 -12.27
C ALA A 2 -24.73 17.31 -10.98
N GLU A 3 -25.37 16.19 -10.65
CA GLU A 3 -25.02 15.39 -9.46
C GLU A 3 -23.85 14.41 -9.71
N LEU A 4 -23.68 13.96 -10.96
CA LEU A 4 -22.56 13.12 -11.37
C LEU A 4 -21.25 13.93 -11.33
N GLU A 5 -21.31 15.13 -11.90
CA GLU A 5 -20.22 16.11 -11.96
C GLU A 5 -19.69 16.46 -10.56
N LYS A 6 -20.58 16.69 -9.60
CA LYS A 6 -20.20 16.98 -8.20
C LYS A 6 -19.52 15.79 -7.52
N LYS A 7 -19.93 14.56 -7.83
CA LYS A 7 -19.31 13.33 -7.28
C LYS A 7 -17.91 13.14 -7.86
N GLU A 8 -17.75 13.33 -9.15
CA GLU A 8 -16.46 13.23 -9.85
C GLU A 8 -15.46 14.27 -9.33
N LEU A 9 -15.87 15.53 -9.20
CA LEU A 9 -15.02 16.59 -8.64
C LEU A 9 -14.59 16.28 -7.20
N LYS A 10 -15.48 15.69 -6.40
CA LYS A 10 -15.15 15.26 -5.02
C LYS A 10 -14.14 14.12 -4.99
N ILE A 11 -14.21 13.20 -5.96
CA ILE A 11 -13.24 12.11 -6.11
C ILE A 11 -11.86 12.68 -6.47
N ILE A 12 -11.81 13.58 -7.45
CA ILE A 12 -10.57 14.25 -7.89
C ILE A 12 -9.95 15.05 -6.72
N TYR A 13 -10.75 15.84 -6.02
CA TYR A 13 -10.29 16.59 -4.84
C TYR A 13 -9.73 15.68 -3.75
N ASN A 14 -10.41 14.57 -3.46
CA ASN A 14 -9.93 13.59 -2.49
C ASN A 14 -8.62 12.91 -2.95
N LEU A 15 -8.45 12.70 -4.25
CA LEU A 15 -7.23 12.14 -4.83
C LEU A 15 -6.02 13.08 -4.61
N PHE A 16 -6.19 14.38 -4.92
CA PHE A 16 -5.15 15.39 -4.71
C PHE A 16 -4.84 15.61 -3.23
N ARG A 17 -5.87 15.66 -2.38
CA ARG A 17 -5.70 15.77 -0.93
C ARG A 17 -4.93 14.57 -0.38
N TRP A 18 -5.24 13.37 -0.86
CA TRP A 18 -4.53 12.16 -0.47
C TRP A 18 -3.05 12.20 -0.89
N GLU A 19 -2.74 12.65 -2.11
CA GLU A 19 -1.35 12.76 -2.56
C GLU A 19 -0.54 13.74 -1.70
N LYS A 20 -1.13 14.87 -1.32
CA LYS A 20 -0.45 15.90 -0.53
C LYS A 20 -0.23 15.52 0.93
N PHE A 21 -1.19 14.84 1.56
CA PHE A 21 -1.16 14.63 3.02
C PHE A 21 -0.93 13.17 3.44
N ASN A 22 -1.41 12.19 2.67
CA ASN A 22 -1.51 10.81 3.15
C ASN A 22 -0.52 9.86 2.45
N LYS A 23 -0.02 10.19 1.25
CA LYS A 23 0.89 9.33 0.47
C LYS A 23 2.13 8.91 1.27
N THR A 24 2.82 9.88 1.89
CA THR A 24 4.03 9.60 2.68
C THR A 24 3.74 8.72 3.89
N SER A 25 2.65 9.01 4.62
CA SER A 25 2.23 8.25 5.80
C SER A 25 1.82 6.82 5.44
N GLU A 26 1.07 6.63 4.36
CA GLU A 26 0.70 5.30 3.87
C GLU A 26 1.93 4.49 3.45
N ILE A 27 2.87 5.08 2.71
CA ILE A 27 4.13 4.41 2.35
C ILE A 27 4.91 3.98 3.60
N LEU A 28 4.99 4.85 4.61
CA LEU A 28 5.65 4.55 5.88
C LEU A 28 4.99 3.38 6.61
N ILE A 29 3.66 3.39 6.71
CA ILE A 29 2.89 2.31 7.34
C ILE A 29 3.11 0.98 6.61
N TYR A 30 3.07 0.97 5.28
CA TYR A 30 3.27 -0.25 4.52
C TYR A 30 4.71 -0.76 4.61
N ASN A 31 5.71 0.11 4.55
CA ASN A 31 7.11 -0.28 4.79
C ASN A 31 7.30 -0.84 6.20
N PHE A 32 6.62 -0.29 7.21
CA PHE A 32 6.64 -0.81 8.57
C PHE A 32 5.99 -2.19 8.67
N MET A 33 4.87 -2.43 7.97
CA MET A 33 4.26 -3.75 7.87
C MET A 33 5.18 -4.77 7.20
N LEU A 34 5.91 -4.36 6.14
CA LEU A 34 6.91 -5.22 5.50
C LEU A 34 8.03 -5.58 6.48
N PHE A 35 8.51 -4.60 7.26
CA PHE A 35 9.54 -4.83 8.27
C PHE A 35 9.07 -5.84 9.33
N ILE A 36 7.85 -5.70 9.85
CA ILE A 36 7.26 -6.66 10.80
C ILE A 36 7.13 -8.05 10.17
N GLY A 37 6.63 -8.13 8.93
CA GLY A 37 6.49 -9.39 8.22
C GLY A 37 7.83 -10.11 8.04
N GLY A 38 8.86 -9.38 7.63
CA GLY A 38 10.23 -9.90 7.52
C GLY A 38 10.78 -10.36 8.87
N LEU A 39 10.59 -9.56 9.93
CA LEU A 39 11.04 -9.90 11.28
C LEU A 39 10.39 -11.20 11.79
N LEU A 40 9.08 -11.37 11.56
CA LEU A 40 8.35 -12.59 11.92
C LEU A 40 8.91 -13.82 11.20
N ILE A 41 9.24 -13.71 9.91
CA ILE A 41 9.85 -14.81 9.14
C ILE A 41 11.22 -15.16 9.73
N VAL A 42 12.07 -14.17 9.99
CA VAL A 42 13.41 -14.40 10.56
C VAL A 42 13.32 -15.08 11.92
N LEU A 43 12.46 -14.60 12.81
CA LEU A 43 12.23 -15.21 14.13
C LEU A 43 11.69 -16.63 14.02
N THR A 44 10.79 -16.87 13.07
CA THR A 44 10.23 -18.20 12.80
C THR A 44 11.32 -19.16 12.37
N VAL A 45 12.12 -18.79 11.36
CA VAL A 45 13.24 -19.61 10.86
C VAL A 45 14.26 -19.87 11.97
N PHE A 46 14.61 -18.86 12.75
CA PHE A 46 15.53 -19.01 13.88
C PHE A 46 15.01 -20.00 14.93
N LYS A 47 13.72 -19.91 15.29
CA LYS A 47 13.08 -20.87 16.20
C LYS A 47 13.03 -22.29 15.63
N THR A 48 12.75 -22.44 14.35
CA THR A 48 12.74 -23.74 13.67
C THR A 48 14.13 -24.38 13.72
N LEU A 49 15.20 -23.62 13.40
CA LEU A 49 16.57 -24.14 13.38
C LEU A 49 17.08 -24.54 14.77
N THR A 50 16.68 -23.81 15.82
CA THR A 50 17.10 -24.09 17.19
C THR A 50 16.36 -25.26 17.84
N ASN A 51 15.21 -25.67 17.31
CA ASN A 51 14.35 -26.71 17.89
C ASN A 51 13.99 -27.84 16.90
N LEU A 52 14.91 -28.19 16.00
CA LEU A 52 14.72 -29.20 14.95
C LEU A 52 14.26 -30.57 15.47
N THR A 53 14.59 -30.90 16.72
CA THR A 53 14.26 -32.19 17.34
C THR A 53 12.81 -32.25 17.88
N ASP A 54 12.14 -31.12 18.03
CA ASP A 54 10.78 -31.05 18.58
C ASP A 54 9.74 -30.90 17.46
N LYS A 55 8.97 -31.98 17.23
CA LYS A 55 7.88 -32.00 16.24
C LYS A 55 6.78 -30.98 16.54
N SER A 56 6.68 -30.51 17.78
CA SER A 56 5.68 -29.52 18.21
C SER A 56 5.99 -28.12 17.67
N ILE A 57 7.25 -27.85 17.32
CA ILE A 57 7.69 -26.54 16.83
C ILE A 57 7.00 -26.17 15.50
N LEU A 58 6.67 -27.17 14.67
CA LEU A 58 6.00 -26.99 13.38
C LEU A 58 4.65 -26.29 13.53
N TYR A 59 3.88 -26.61 14.58
CA TYR A 59 2.58 -25.99 14.83
C TYR A 59 2.68 -24.52 15.21
N ILE A 60 3.82 -24.09 15.75
CA ILE A 60 4.08 -22.70 16.14
C ILE A 60 4.72 -21.94 14.97
N THR A 61 5.60 -22.58 14.21
CA THR A 61 6.34 -21.94 13.14
C THR A 61 5.51 -21.76 11.87
N LEU A 62 4.61 -22.71 11.57
CA LEU A 62 3.74 -22.62 10.39
C LEU A 62 2.83 -21.37 10.40
N PRO A 63 2.07 -21.05 11.48
CA PRO A 63 1.27 -19.83 11.51
C PRO A 63 2.13 -18.55 11.53
N GLY A 64 3.31 -18.57 12.15
CA GLY A 64 4.25 -17.44 12.11
C GLY A 64 4.77 -17.15 10.69
N PHE A 65 5.10 -18.19 9.94
CA PHE A 65 5.52 -18.09 8.55
C PHE A 65 4.38 -17.60 7.65
N LEU A 66 3.18 -18.16 7.82
CA LEU A 66 1.98 -17.74 7.08
C LEU A 66 1.63 -16.27 7.36
N ALA A 67 1.70 -15.84 8.62
CA ALA A 67 1.48 -14.45 9.00
C ALA A 67 2.51 -13.53 8.32
N GLY A 68 3.79 -13.91 8.32
CA GLY A 68 4.85 -13.18 7.63
C GLY A 68 4.59 -13.01 6.12
N ILE A 69 4.21 -14.10 5.43
CA ILE A 69 3.83 -14.05 4.01
C ILE A 69 2.64 -13.12 3.79
N LEU A 70 1.63 -13.17 4.66
CA LEU A 70 0.44 -12.35 4.55
C LEU A 70 0.77 -10.85 4.65
N PHE A 71 1.67 -10.47 5.58
CA PHE A 71 2.16 -9.09 5.67
C PHE A 71 2.90 -8.64 4.40
N ILE A 72 3.74 -9.50 3.82
CA ILE A 72 4.41 -9.21 2.54
C ILE A 72 3.39 -9.02 1.42
N TRP A 73 2.36 -9.87 1.37
CA TRP A 73 1.31 -9.78 0.36
C TRP A 73 0.52 -8.46 0.46
N VAL A 74 0.15 -8.07 1.70
CA VAL A 74 -0.50 -6.79 1.96
C VAL A 74 0.36 -5.63 1.50
N TYR A 75 1.67 -5.67 1.78
CA TYR A 75 2.63 -4.68 1.30
C TYR A 75 2.64 -4.56 -0.23
N LEU A 76 2.75 -5.67 -0.95
CA LEU A 76 2.79 -5.67 -2.41
C LEU A 76 1.51 -5.09 -3.02
N THR A 77 0.36 -5.51 -2.50
CA THR A 77 -0.96 -5.05 -2.96
C THR A 77 -1.14 -3.56 -2.69
N ALA A 78 -0.75 -3.10 -1.50
CA ALA A 78 -0.82 -1.70 -1.12
C ALA A 78 0.11 -0.83 -1.98
N ARG A 79 1.34 -1.28 -2.24
CA ARG A 79 2.30 -0.58 -3.09
C ARG A 79 1.75 -0.39 -4.50
N LYS A 80 1.16 -1.44 -5.08
CA LYS A 80 0.53 -1.36 -6.40
C LYS A 80 -0.62 -0.34 -6.41
N ARG A 81 -1.49 -0.36 -5.40
CA ARG A 81 -2.60 0.60 -5.27
C ARG A 81 -2.11 2.04 -5.14
N ILE A 82 -1.05 2.28 -4.38
CA ILE A 82 -0.44 3.62 -4.26
C ILE A 82 0.12 4.10 -5.60
N GLN A 83 0.78 3.21 -6.35
CA GLN A 83 1.32 3.52 -7.68
C GLN A 83 0.19 3.88 -8.64
N GLU A 84 -0.84 3.04 -8.76
CA GLU A 84 -2.00 3.30 -9.61
C GLU A 84 -2.64 4.65 -9.25
N LYS A 85 -2.89 4.89 -7.96
CA LYS A 85 -3.51 6.15 -7.50
C LYS A 85 -2.64 7.37 -7.80
N SER A 86 -1.31 7.25 -7.69
CA SER A 86 -0.37 8.32 -8.05
C SER A 86 -0.33 8.58 -9.55
N GLU A 87 -0.42 7.52 -10.38
CA GLU A 87 -0.50 7.66 -11.84
C GLU A 87 -1.78 8.35 -12.26
N PHE A 88 -2.92 7.97 -11.66
CA PHE A 88 -4.19 8.67 -11.88
C PHE A 88 -4.11 10.14 -11.51
N THR A 89 -3.58 10.50 -10.32
CA THR A 89 -3.45 11.91 -9.96
C THR A 89 -2.58 12.68 -10.95
N ARG A 90 -1.49 12.07 -11.44
CA ARG A 90 -0.61 12.69 -12.44
C ARG A 90 -1.32 12.92 -13.77
N ILE A 91 -2.15 11.98 -14.24
CA ILE A 91 -2.96 12.14 -15.46
C ILE A 91 -3.96 13.28 -15.27
N PHE A 92 -4.67 13.33 -14.15
CA PHE A 92 -5.61 14.42 -13.85
C PHE A 92 -4.92 15.77 -13.74
N HIS A 93 -3.73 15.84 -13.15
CA HIS A 93 -2.99 17.10 -13.05
C HIS A 93 -2.61 17.64 -14.43
N LYS A 94 -2.16 16.76 -15.35
CA LYS A 94 -1.88 17.15 -16.74
C LYS A 94 -3.13 17.62 -17.48
N LEU A 95 -4.24 16.89 -17.36
CA LEU A 95 -5.50 17.28 -18.01
C LEU A 95 -5.97 18.66 -17.52
N LEU A 96 -5.83 18.94 -16.22
CA LEU A 96 -6.16 20.24 -15.64
C LEU A 96 -5.21 21.37 -16.08
N GLU A 97 -3.95 21.08 -16.34
CA GLU A 97 -2.98 22.06 -16.86
C GLU A 97 -3.24 22.37 -18.34
N ASP A 98 -3.52 21.35 -19.16
CA ASP A 98 -3.84 21.51 -20.58
C ASP A 98 -5.14 22.31 -20.76
N GLU A 99 -6.20 21.98 -20.00
CA GLU A 99 -7.49 22.69 -20.06
C GLU A 99 -7.37 24.16 -19.62
N LYS A 100 -6.45 24.46 -18.70
CA LYS A 100 -6.17 25.83 -18.25
C LYS A 100 -5.44 26.65 -19.32
N GLN A 101 -4.59 26.02 -20.13
CA GLN A 101 -3.94 26.68 -21.27
C GLN A 101 -4.92 27.02 -22.40
N ASP A 102 -5.96 26.20 -22.60
CA ASP A 102 -7.01 26.44 -23.60
C ASP A 102 -7.99 27.57 -23.21
N LEU A 103 -8.11 27.89 -21.91
CA LEU A 103 -8.99 28.93 -21.37
C LEU A 103 -8.33 30.31 -21.21
N ASP A 104 -6.99 30.38 -21.28
CA ASP A 104 -6.21 31.62 -21.24
C ASP A 104 -5.91 32.19 -22.66
N LEU A 105 -6.70 31.76 -23.67
CA LEU A 105 -6.74 32.23 -25.07
C LEU A 105 -8.01 33.03 -25.37
#